data_AF-A0A2V6JKL7-F1
#
_entry.id   AF-A0A2V6JKL7-F1
#
_cell.length_a   1.000
_cell.length_b   1.000
_cell.length_c   1.000
_cell.angle_alpha   90.00
_cell.angle_beta   90.00
_cell.angle_gamma   90.00
#
_symmetry.space_group_name_H-M   'P 1'
#
loop_
_entity.id
_entity.type
_entity.pdbx_description
1 polymer ?
#
loop_
_entity_poly.entity_id
_entity_poly.type
_entity_poly.pdbx_seq_one_letter_code
_entity_poly.pdbx_strand_id
1 'polypeptide(L)'
;MLFKLFILLGVGVLAVALRSFQSSFSQKAGAVAILIVSYLLVYFVTDSHILGAVAAALWFFLPWVEILTRIRTLRLPKEKQLRPKSPPSSDTFPTLNEITREIENEGFVHVNDAGWDWEDYRQFFRLFYKAEDRAQATICLNEQHDLSFYYLRISSRAGSGIIWTT
;
A
#
# COMPACT_ATOMS: atom_id res chain seq x y z
N MET A 1 33.94 -34.28 1.23
CA MET A 1 33.27 -32.95 1.22
C MET A 1 32.16 -32.86 0.18
N LEU A 2 32.40 -33.27 -1.07
CA LEU A 2 31.44 -33.15 -2.19
C LEU A 2 30.03 -33.73 -1.92
N PHE A 3 29.96 -34.93 -1.33
CA PHE A 3 28.68 -35.57 -0.98
C PHE A 3 27.83 -34.77 0.00
N LYS A 4 28.45 -34.17 1.03
CA LYS A 4 27.76 -33.32 2.02
C LYS A 4 27.20 -32.06 1.36
N LEU A 5 27.92 -31.50 0.40
CA LEU A 5 27.48 -30.32 -0.37
C LEU A 5 26.29 -30.65 -1.28
N PHE A 6 26.26 -31.82 -1.91
CA PHE A 6 25.11 -32.24 -2.71
C PHE A 6 23.85 -32.49 -1.87
N ILE A 7 24.00 -33.08 -0.68
CA ILE A 7 22.87 -33.20 0.26
C ILE A 7 22.36 -31.82 0.65
N LEU A 8 23.25 -30.89 1.02
CA LEU A 8 22.88 -29.53 1.38
C LEU A 8 22.17 -28.79 0.24
N LEU A 9 22.64 -28.97 -0.99
CA LEU A 9 22.01 -28.38 -2.16
C LEU A 9 20.61 -28.97 -2.38
N GLY A 10 20.44 -30.28 -2.25
CA GLY A 10 19.13 -30.94 -2.32
C GLY A 10 18.17 -30.45 -1.23
N VAL A 11 18.64 -30.34 0.02
CA VAL A 11 17.85 -29.80 1.13
C VAL A 11 17.53 -28.31 0.89
N GLY A 12 18.46 -27.55 0.30
CA GLY A 12 18.25 -26.16 -0.09
C GLY A 12 17.13 -26.01 -1.13
N VAL A 13 17.15 -26.82 -2.19
CA VAL A 13 16.08 -26.85 -3.20
C VAL A 13 14.74 -27.24 -2.57
N LEU A 14 14.73 -28.24 -1.69
CA LEU A 14 13.52 -28.63 -0.95
C LEU A 14 13.00 -27.50 -0.06
N ALA A 15 13.89 -26.77 0.62
CA ALA A 15 13.54 -25.65 1.48
C ALA A 15 12.90 -24.49 0.68
N VAL A 16 13.40 -24.22 -0.52
CA VAL A 16 12.80 -23.27 -1.45
C VAL A 16 11.44 -23.76 -1.95
N ALA A 17 11.31 -25.04 -2.32
CA ALA A 17 10.03 -25.61 -2.74
C ALA A 17 8.98 -25.54 -1.62
N LEU A 18 9.37 -25.78 -0.37
CA LEU A 18 8.50 -25.65 0.81
C LEU A 18 7.94 -24.23 1.00
N ARG A 19 8.67 -23.20 0.56
CA ARG A 19 8.20 -21.80 0.59
C ARG A 19 7.10 -21.50 -0.43
N SER A 20 6.95 -22.31 -1.47
CA SER A 20 5.93 -22.12 -2.52
C SER A 20 4.55 -22.66 -2.16
N PHE A 21 4.43 -23.46 -1.09
CA PHE A 21 3.13 -23.97 -0.63
C PHE A 21 2.32 -22.88 0.09
N GLN A 22 0.98 -22.98 0.05
CA GLN A 22 0.09 -22.04 0.73
C GLN A 22 -0.07 -22.30 2.24
N SER A 23 0.34 -23.48 2.73
CA SER A 23 0.22 -23.82 4.15
C SER A 23 1.28 -23.09 4.99
N SER A 24 0.85 -22.47 6.08
CA SER A 24 1.74 -21.73 6.98
C SER A 24 2.82 -22.61 7.61
N PHE A 25 2.53 -23.89 7.85
CA PHE A 25 3.50 -24.83 8.41
C PHE A 25 4.65 -25.12 7.43
N SER A 26 4.33 -25.46 6.17
CA SER A 26 5.36 -25.76 5.15
C SER A 26 6.25 -24.55 4.88
N GLN A 27 5.66 -23.35 4.82
CA GLN A 27 6.43 -22.12 4.64
C GLN A 27 7.42 -21.86 5.79
N LYS A 28 7.00 -22.08 7.04
CA LYS A 28 7.89 -21.93 8.21
C LYS A 28 8.98 -22.98 8.24
N ALA A 29 8.65 -24.23 7.92
CA ALA A 29 9.62 -25.32 7.82
C ALA A 29 10.67 -25.01 6.74
N GLY A 30 10.25 -24.51 5.58
CA GLY A 30 11.15 -24.06 4.51
C GLY A 30 12.05 -22.91 4.95
N ALA A 31 11.52 -21.91 5.67
CA ALA A 31 12.32 -20.80 6.20
C ALA A 31 13.40 -21.26 7.18
N VAL A 32 13.05 -22.14 8.13
CA VAL A 32 14.01 -22.72 9.08
C VAL A 32 15.07 -23.55 8.35
N ALA A 33 14.67 -24.34 7.35
CA ALA A 33 15.59 -25.13 6.55
C ALA A 33 16.59 -24.26 5.77
N ILE A 34 16.17 -23.10 5.23
CA ILE A 34 17.08 -22.13 4.59
C ILE A 34 18.14 -21.62 5.57
N LEU A 35 17.76 -21.30 6.81
CA LEU A 35 18.71 -20.86 7.84
C LEU A 35 19.74 -21.97 8.17
N ILE A 36 19.27 -23.21 8.33
CA ILE A 36 20.13 -24.36 8.63
C ILE A 36 21.08 -24.66 7.45
N VAL A 37 20.57 -24.66 6.23
CA VAL A 37 21.37 -24.93 5.02
C VAL A 37 22.43 -23.85 4.81
N SER A 38 22.08 -22.58 4.97
CA SER A 38 23.04 -21.47 4.84
C SER A 38 24.14 -21.52 5.89
N TYR A 39 23.80 -21.83 7.15
CA TYR A 39 24.77 -22.07 8.21
C TYR A 39 25.73 -23.22 7.86
N LEU A 40 25.18 -24.40 7.52
CA LEU A 40 25.96 -25.61 7.27
C LEU A 40 26.82 -25.49 6.01
N LEU A 41 26.34 -24.80 4.97
CA LEU A 41 27.10 -24.56 3.75
C LEU A 41 28.38 -23.77 4.03
N VAL A 42 28.27 -22.66 4.77
CA VAL A 42 29.43 -21.84 5.11
C VAL A 42 30.34 -22.55 6.10
N TYR A 43 29.77 -23.24 7.09
CA TYR A 43 30.54 -24.05 8.03
C TYR A 43 31.37 -25.12 7.31
N PHE A 44 30.80 -25.89 6.38
CA PHE A 44 31.56 -26.94 5.69
C PHE A 44 32.62 -26.43 4.72
N VAL A 45 32.57 -25.17 4.30
CA VAL A 45 33.60 -24.57 3.42
C VAL A 45 34.70 -23.90 4.24
N THR A 46 34.37 -23.33 5.38
CA THR A 46 35.28 -22.46 6.17
C THR A 46 35.73 -23.07 7.50
N ASP A 47 35.13 -24.20 7.91
CA ASP A 47 35.25 -24.83 9.23
C ASP A 47 35.02 -23.88 10.42
N SER A 48 34.36 -22.74 10.18
CA SER A 48 34.13 -21.69 11.17
C SER A 48 32.64 -21.56 11.50
N HIS A 49 32.30 -21.86 12.75
CA HIS A 49 30.95 -21.67 13.30
C HIS A 49 30.48 -20.21 13.28
N ILE A 50 31.40 -19.25 13.48
CA ILE A 50 31.09 -17.82 13.50
C ILE A 50 30.59 -17.38 12.11
N LEU A 51 31.36 -17.68 11.06
CA LEU A 51 30.98 -17.40 9.68
C LEU A 51 29.67 -18.09 9.28
N GLY A 52 29.44 -19.34 9.71
CA GLY A 52 28.16 -20.02 9.52
C GLY A 52 27.00 -19.27 10.17
N ALA A 53 27.16 -18.83 11.43
CA ALA A 53 26.12 -18.10 12.16
C ALA A 53 25.81 -16.75 11.51
N VAL A 54 26.84 -16.03 11.04
CA VAL A 54 26.69 -14.77 10.29
C VAL A 54 25.91 -15.00 8.99
N ALA A 55 26.20 -16.08 8.27
CA ALA A 55 25.51 -16.42 7.02
C ALA A 55 24.01 -16.70 7.24
N ALA A 56 23.65 -17.41 8.30
CA ALA A 56 22.25 -17.60 8.67
C ALA A 56 21.60 -16.30 9.15
N ALA A 57 22.31 -15.49 9.95
CA ALA A 57 21.81 -14.21 10.45
C ALA A 57 21.50 -13.21 9.32
N LEU A 58 22.24 -13.27 8.21
CA LEU A 58 22.04 -12.39 7.06
C LEU A 58 20.61 -12.47 6.47
N TRP A 59 19.97 -13.64 6.56
CA TRP A 59 18.59 -13.81 6.08
C TRP A 59 17.56 -12.94 6.82
N PHE A 60 17.82 -12.58 8.08
CA PHE A 60 16.94 -11.67 8.84
C PHE A 60 17.00 -10.22 8.36
N PHE A 61 18.01 -9.86 7.57
CA PHE A 61 18.14 -8.52 6.97
C PHE A 61 17.44 -8.40 5.62
N LEU A 62 17.02 -9.51 4.99
CA LEU A 62 16.27 -9.43 3.72
C LEU A 62 14.99 -8.59 3.81
N PRO A 63 14.15 -8.71 4.86
CA PRO A 63 12.99 -7.83 5.02
C PRO A 63 13.36 -6.34 5.05
N TRP A 64 14.50 -5.97 5.66
CA TRP A 64 14.97 -4.59 5.67
C TRP A 64 15.36 -4.11 4.27
N VAL A 65 16.03 -4.95 3.48
CA VAL A 65 16.38 -4.61 2.09
C VAL A 65 15.11 -4.43 1.26
N GLU A 66 14.12 -5.31 1.42
CA GLU A 66 12.82 -5.20 0.74
C GLU A 66 12.08 -3.92 1.12
N ILE A 67 12.07 -3.55 2.41
CA ILE A 67 11.45 -2.31 2.87
C ILE A 67 12.18 -1.09 2.28
N LEU A 68 13.51 -1.07 2.31
CA LEU A 68 14.29 0.05 1.78
C LEU A 68 14.12 0.22 0.27
N THR A 69 13.97 -0.86 -0.49
CA THR A 69 13.71 -0.78 -1.94
C THR A 69 12.25 -0.41 -2.22
N ARG A 70 11.29 -0.94 -1.47
CA ARG A 70 9.84 -0.65 -1.62
C ARG A 70 9.47 0.77 -1.19
N ILE A 71 10.10 1.35 -0.16
CA ILE A 71 9.84 2.75 0.25
C ILE A 71 10.27 3.72 -0.86
N ARG A 72 11.32 3.39 -1.62
CA ARG A 72 11.76 4.26 -2.72
C ARG A 72 10.72 4.41 -3.82
N THR A 73 9.83 3.44 -4.00
CA THR A 73 8.75 3.49 -4.99
C THR A 73 7.47 4.10 -4.42
N LEU A 74 7.32 4.18 -3.08
CA LEU A 74 6.18 4.81 -2.41
C LEU A 74 6.45 6.28 -2.04
N ARG A 75 7.18 7.01 -2.89
CA ARG A 75 7.48 8.43 -2.65
C ARG A 75 6.21 9.25 -2.81
N LEU A 76 5.52 9.48 -1.70
CA LEU A 76 4.46 10.47 -1.65
C LEU A 76 5.06 11.86 -1.84
N PRO A 77 4.42 12.73 -2.63
CA PRO A 77 4.86 14.11 -2.80
C PRO A 77 4.91 14.80 -1.45
N LYS A 78 6.07 15.42 -1.14
CA LYS A 78 6.34 16.11 0.12
C LYS A 78 5.40 17.30 0.33
N GLU A 79 4.96 17.92 -0.76
CA GLU A 79 3.99 19.01 -0.77
C GLU A 79 2.74 18.54 -1.50
N LYS A 80 1.60 18.46 -0.80
CA LYS A 80 0.29 18.21 -1.39
C LYS A 80 -0.51 19.52 -1.38
N GLN A 81 -0.47 20.26 -2.48
CA GLN A 81 -1.27 21.46 -2.67
C GLN A 81 -2.44 21.17 -3.60
N LEU A 82 -3.67 21.25 -3.07
CA LEU A 82 -4.87 21.16 -3.88
C LEU A 82 -4.90 22.33 -4.87
N ARG A 83 -5.05 22.03 -6.15
CA ARG A 83 -5.17 23.03 -7.21
C ARG A 83 -6.60 23.06 -7.73
N PRO A 84 -7.13 24.21 -8.16
CA PRO A 84 -8.38 24.25 -8.91
C PRO A 84 -8.31 23.28 -10.09
N LYS A 85 -9.33 22.43 -10.25
CA LYS A 85 -9.35 21.41 -11.30
C LYS A 85 -10.75 21.30 -11.88
N SER A 86 -10.84 21.24 -13.19
CA SER A 86 -12.12 21.03 -13.89
C SER A 86 -12.68 19.63 -13.58
N PRO A 87 -14.01 19.47 -13.58
CA PRO A 87 -14.62 18.17 -13.38
C PRO A 87 -14.22 17.16 -14.46
N PRO A 88 -14.08 15.87 -14.08
CA PRO A 88 -13.82 14.80 -15.04
C PRO A 88 -15.00 14.61 -16.00
N SER A 89 -14.72 14.07 -17.19
CA SER A 89 -15.73 13.73 -18.18
C SER A 89 -16.69 12.63 -17.68
N SER A 90 -17.90 12.59 -18.24
CA SER A 90 -18.88 11.54 -17.93
C SER A 90 -18.38 10.13 -18.30
N ASP A 91 -17.44 10.00 -19.24
CA ASP A 91 -16.81 8.71 -19.55
C ASP A 91 -15.92 8.21 -18.40
N THR A 92 -15.32 9.13 -17.64
CA THR A 92 -14.40 8.83 -16.53
C THR A 92 -15.16 8.69 -15.21
N PHE A 93 -16.16 9.56 -14.99
CA PHE A 93 -17.00 9.52 -13.79
C PHE A 93 -18.47 9.72 -14.15
N PRO A 94 -19.17 8.65 -14.58
CA PRO A 94 -20.55 8.74 -15.08
C PRO A 94 -21.55 9.27 -14.06
N THR A 95 -21.41 8.88 -12.79
CA THR A 95 -22.35 9.20 -11.71
C THR A 95 -22.11 10.56 -11.05
N LEU A 96 -21.09 11.32 -11.46
CA LEU A 96 -20.75 12.61 -10.84
C LEU A 96 -21.92 13.60 -10.86
N ASN A 97 -22.62 13.72 -11.99
CA ASN A 97 -23.72 14.68 -12.17
C ASN A 97 -24.96 14.27 -11.36
N GLU A 98 -25.22 12.98 -11.23
CA GLU A 98 -26.33 12.45 -10.44
C GLU A 98 -26.10 12.74 -8.95
N ILE A 99 -24.93 12.38 -8.43
CA ILE A 99 -24.54 12.63 -7.03
C ILE A 99 -24.52 14.13 -6.74
N THR A 100 -24.01 14.95 -7.67
CA THR A 100 -24.01 16.41 -7.53
C THR A 100 -25.44 16.94 -7.32
N ARG A 101 -26.39 16.49 -8.14
CA ARG A 101 -27.80 16.92 -8.03
C ARG A 101 -28.44 16.45 -6.73
N GLU A 102 -28.16 15.22 -6.30
CA GLU A 102 -28.67 14.69 -5.03
C GLU A 102 -28.19 15.55 -3.85
N ILE A 103 -26.91 15.90 -3.81
CA ILE A 103 -26.34 16.78 -2.78
C ILE A 103 -26.97 18.18 -2.82
N GLU A 104 -27.14 18.76 -4.01
CA GLU A 104 -27.75 20.09 -4.17
C GLU A 104 -29.23 20.10 -3.75
N ASN A 105 -29.97 19.02 -4.03
CA ASN A 105 -31.37 18.86 -3.60
C ASN A 105 -31.52 18.81 -2.06
N GLU A 106 -30.50 18.33 -1.35
CA GLU A 106 -30.43 18.36 0.13
C GLU A 106 -30.06 19.74 0.70
N GLY A 107 -29.91 20.75 -0.16
CA GLY A 107 -29.65 22.14 0.20
C GLY A 107 -28.17 22.51 0.36
N PHE A 108 -27.26 21.65 -0.09
CA PHE A 108 -25.85 22.01 -0.16
C PHE A 108 -25.56 22.86 -1.39
N VAL A 109 -24.67 23.84 -1.24
CA VAL A 109 -24.25 24.72 -2.34
C VAL A 109 -22.85 24.34 -2.80
N HIS A 110 -22.64 24.21 -4.12
CA HIS A 110 -21.32 24.00 -4.69
C HIS A 110 -20.37 25.16 -4.38
N VAL A 111 -19.17 24.84 -3.88
CA VAL A 111 -18.18 25.84 -3.46
C VAL A 111 -17.00 25.87 -4.42
N ASN A 112 -16.41 24.71 -4.71
CA ASN A 112 -15.20 24.63 -5.54
C ASN A 112 -14.96 23.20 -6.04
N ASP A 113 -14.25 23.11 -7.15
CA ASP A 113 -13.68 21.87 -7.68
C ASP A 113 -12.14 21.96 -7.57
N ALA A 114 -11.55 21.00 -6.88
CA ALA A 114 -10.12 20.96 -6.62
C ALA A 114 -9.58 19.57 -6.90
N GLY A 115 -8.27 19.45 -7.11
CA GLY A 115 -7.66 18.17 -7.38
C GLY A 115 -6.16 18.22 -7.26
N TRP A 116 -5.59 17.05 -7.45
CA TRP A 116 -4.15 16.85 -7.42
C TRP A 116 -3.81 15.72 -8.38
N ASP A 117 -2.75 15.91 -9.17
CA ASP A 117 -2.21 14.89 -10.07
C ASP A 117 -0.73 14.66 -9.73
N TRP A 118 -0.34 13.39 -9.61
CA TRP A 118 1.04 12.98 -9.36
C TRP A 118 1.34 11.64 -9.98
N GLU A 119 2.27 11.62 -10.95
CA GLU A 119 2.59 10.43 -11.73
C GLU A 119 1.28 9.79 -12.25
N ASP A 120 1.00 8.55 -11.88
CA ASP A 120 -0.21 7.82 -12.28
C ASP A 120 -1.38 7.95 -11.28
N TYR A 121 -1.24 8.81 -10.28
CA TYR A 121 -2.30 9.12 -9.31
C TYR A 121 -3.02 10.40 -9.71
N ARG A 122 -4.34 10.32 -9.86
CA ARG A 122 -5.20 11.50 -10.05
C ARG A 122 -6.26 11.52 -8.98
N GLN A 123 -6.45 12.68 -8.38
CA GLN A 123 -7.49 12.93 -7.39
C GLN A 123 -8.31 14.13 -7.81
N PHE A 124 -9.61 13.99 -7.70
CA PHE A 124 -10.58 15.06 -7.92
C PHE A 124 -11.52 15.16 -6.72
N PHE A 125 -11.79 16.38 -6.31
CA PHE A 125 -12.64 16.75 -5.19
C PHE A 125 -13.64 17.80 -5.66
N ARG A 126 -14.92 17.51 -5.48
CA ARG A 126 -15.99 18.50 -5.61
C ARG A 126 -16.53 18.82 -4.23
N LEU A 127 -16.44 20.09 -3.84
CA LEU A 127 -16.71 20.57 -2.49
C LEU A 127 -18.05 21.30 -2.44
N PHE A 128 -18.88 20.96 -1.47
CA PHE A 128 -20.14 21.62 -1.19
C PHE A 128 -20.26 22.06 0.26
N TYR A 129 -21.04 23.09 0.53
CA TYR A 129 -21.27 23.61 1.88
C TYR A 129 -22.73 23.95 2.11
N LYS A 130 -23.24 23.62 3.30
CA LYS A 130 -24.56 23.99 3.78
C LYS A 130 -24.39 24.82 5.05
N ALA A 131 -24.65 26.11 4.93
CA ALA A 131 -24.37 27.08 5.98
C ALA A 131 -25.25 26.89 7.23
N GLU A 132 -26.52 26.54 7.03
CA GLU A 132 -27.49 26.31 8.10
C GLU A 132 -27.03 25.20 9.06
N ASP A 133 -26.60 24.07 8.50
CA ASP A 133 -26.17 22.89 9.27
C ASP A 133 -24.67 22.88 9.61
N ARG A 134 -23.94 23.93 9.17
CA ARG A 134 -22.47 23.98 9.21
C ARG A 134 -21.84 22.68 8.70
N ALA A 135 -22.41 22.15 7.62
CA ALA A 135 -22.05 20.87 7.04
C ALA A 135 -21.33 21.05 5.70
N GLN A 136 -20.41 20.14 5.42
CA GLN A 136 -19.65 20.06 4.19
C GLN A 136 -19.82 18.68 3.60
N ALA A 137 -20.22 18.60 2.34
CA ALA A 137 -20.22 17.38 1.55
C ALA A 137 -19.07 17.45 0.53
N THR A 138 -18.42 16.33 0.27
CA THR A 138 -17.35 16.24 -0.74
C THR A 138 -17.49 14.97 -1.52
N ILE A 139 -17.47 15.09 -2.85
CA ILE A 139 -17.33 13.95 -3.75
C ILE A 139 -15.85 13.80 -4.06
N CYS A 140 -15.29 12.63 -3.76
CA CYS A 140 -13.87 12.31 -3.97
C CYS A 140 -13.75 11.24 -5.05
N LEU A 141 -13.02 11.51 -6.13
CA LEU A 141 -12.62 10.52 -7.12
C LEU A 141 -11.10 10.29 -6.99
N ASN A 142 -10.70 9.03 -6.92
CA ASN A 142 -9.31 8.60 -6.86
C ASN A 142 -9.04 7.63 -7.99
N GLU A 143 -8.03 7.93 -8.79
CA GLU A 143 -7.59 7.11 -9.90
C GLU A 143 -6.12 6.75 -9.67
N GLN A 144 -5.80 5.47 -9.80
CA GLN A 144 -4.45 4.94 -9.72
C GLN A 144 -4.31 3.79 -10.72
N HIS A 145 -3.50 3.98 -11.77
CA HIS A 145 -3.31 2.98 -12.83
C HIS A 145 -4.66 2.48 -13.38
N ASP A 146 -4.95 1.18 -13.29
CA ASP A 146 -6.18 0.54 -13.80
C ASP A 146 -7.34 0.53 -12.80
N LEU A 147 -7.18 1.17 -11.63
CA LEU A 147 -8.20 1.23 -10.59
C LEU A 147 -8.67 2.66 -10.36
N SER A 148 -9.97 2.88 -10.52
CA SER A 148 -10.65 4.10 -10.11
C SER A 148 -11.74 3.78 -9.10
N PHE A 149 -11.82 4.56 -8.03
CA PHE A 149 -12.93 4.50 -7.09
C PHE A 149 -13.32 5.90 -6.64
N TYR A 150 -14.59 6.07 -6.31
CA TYR A 150 -15.10 7.29 -5.72
C TYR A 150 -15.76 6.99 -4.38
N TYR A 151 -15.80 8.00 -3.53
CA TYR A 151 -16.53 7.97 -2.28
C TYR A 151 -17.06 9.36 -1.97
N LEU A 152 -18.06 9.41 -1.11
CA LEU A 152 -18.67 10.64 -0.62
C LEU A 152 -18.28 10.80 0.84
N ARG A 153 -17.90 12.02 1.22
CA ARG A 153 -17.58 12.38 2.60
C ARG A 153 -18.51 13.48 3.05
N ILE A 154 -19.20 13.28 4.16
CA ILE A 154 -19.99 14.32 4.81
C ILE A 154 -19.35 14.64 6.15
N SER A 155 -19.17 15.91 6.42
CA SER A 155 -18.72 16.38 7.72
C SER A 155 -19.58 17.52 8.23
N SER A 156 -19.84 17.55 9.53
CA SER A 156 -20.55 18.66 10.17
C SER A 156 -19.81 19.09 11.42
N ARG A 157 -19.78 20.40 11.65
CA ARG A 157 -19.17 20.99 12.83
C ARG A 157 -20.24 21.36 13.86
N ALA A 158 -20.21 20.69 15.01
CA ALA A 158 -21.06 21.01 16.15
C ALA A 158 -20.74 22.40 16.73
N GLY A 159 -21.67 22.99 17.47
CA GLY A 159 -21.47 24.28 18.17
C GLY A 159 -20.28 24.29 19.14
N SER A 160 -19.89 23.12 19.66
CA SER A 160 -18.70 22.92 20.50
C SER A 160 -17.37 22.88 19.74
N GLY A 161 -17.40 22.90 18.39
CA GLY A 161 -16.22 22.79 17.54
C GLY A 161 -15.84 21.36 17.14
N ILE A 162 -16.49 20.34 17.69
CA ILE A 162 -16.30 18.93 17.30
C ILE A 162 -16.76 18.71 15.86
N ILE A 163 -15.98 17.98 15.08
CA ILE A 163 -16.29 17.63 13.69
C ILE A 163 -16.69 16.16 13.63
N TRP A 164 -17.91 15.90 13.17
CA TRP A 164 -18.39 14.56 12.83
C TRP A 164 -18.12 14.31 11.35
N THR A 165 -17.71 13.09 10.99
CA THR A 165 -17.46 12.71 9.60
C THR A 165 -17.99 11.30 9.36
N THR A 166 -18.69 11.12 8.24
CA THR A 166 -19.09 9.85 7.65
C THR A 166 -18.52 9.77 6.23
#